data_AF-A0A9X2P614-F1
#
_entry.id   AF-A0A9X2P614-F1
#
_cell.length_a   1.000
_cell.length_b   1.000
_cell.length_c   1.000
_cell.angle_alpha   90.00
_cell.angle_beta   90.00
_cell.angle_gamma   90.00
#
_symmetry.space_group_name_H-M   'P 1'
#
loop_
_entity.id
_entity.type
_entity.pdbx_description
1 polymer ?
#
loop_
_entity_poly.entity_id
_entity_poly.type
_entity_poly.pdbx_seq_one_letter_code
_entity_poly.pdbx_strand_id
1 'polypeptide(L)'
;MKKGIIIAFLCFLTFSGFSKNPEGKTFLLIFDKAELKANKTSTDFIELSLMHLFSTKAYNGNSDAAIMVKIPYDGIDKKQLGDLFIRVNDKRISPLSEIAVQIIDLDESKTAYSTMLSSYEDRMLKLKKSNKALKATPTP
;
A
#
# COMPACT_ATOMS: atom_id res chain seq x y z
N MET A 1 -39.26 25.96 -25.41
CA MET A 1 -39.12 25.57 -23.99
C MET A 1 -38.68 24.11 -23.79
N LYS A 2 -39.28 23.12 -24.48
CA LYS A 2 -38.94 21.68 -24.33
C LYS A 2 -37.47 21.31 -24.61
N LYS A 3 -36.82 21.97 -25.58
CA LYS A 3 -35.42 21.68 -25.97
C LYS A 3 -34.39 22.11 -24.91
N GLY A 4 -34.66 23.19 -24.18
CA GLY A 4 -33.76 23.68 -23.11
C GLY A 4 -33.74 22.76 -21.89
N ILE A 5 -34.88 22.12 -21.59
CA ILE A 5 -34.99 21.13 -20.51
C ILE A 5 -34.16 19.88 -20.82
N ILE A 6 -34.17 19.43 -22.08
CA ILE A 6 -33.39 18.26 -22.51
C ILE A 6 -31.89 18.54 -22.41
N ILE A 7 -31.44 19.74 -22.80
CA ILE A 7 -30.03 20.13 -22.70
C ILE A 7 -29.60 20.25 -21.23
N ALA A 8 -30.43 20.88 -20.38
CA ALA A 8 -30.16 20.97 -18.95
C ALA A 8 -30.10 19.59 -18.28
N PHE A 9 -30.98 18.67 -18.66
CA PHE A 9 -30.99 17.30 -18.18
C PHE A 9 -29.75 16.52 -18.62
N LEU A 10 -29.32 16.68 -19.88
CA LEU A 10 -28.11 16.04 -20.40
C LEU A 10 -26.84 16.55 -19.70
N CYS A 11 -26.74 17.86 -19.43
CA CYS A 11 -25.62 18.42 -18.68
C CYS A 11 -25.58 17.93 -17.22
N PHE A 12 -26.75 17.70 -16.60
CA PHE A 12 -26.83 17.20 -15.22
C PHE A 12 -26.36 15.74 -15.11
N LEU A 13 -26.65 14.92 -16.14
CA LEU A 13 -26.16 13.53 -16.23
C LEU A 13 -24.64 13.44 -16.38
N THR A 14 -24.00 14.41 -17.04
CA THR A 14 -22.53 14.43 -17.16
C THR A 14 -21.80 14.88 -15.90
N PHE A 15 -22.49 15.55 -14.96
CA PHE A 15 -21.88 16.07 -13.72
C PHE A 15 -21.92 15.08 -12.55
N SER A 16 -22.66 13.98 -12.67
CA SER A 16 -22.87 12.99 -11.60
C SER A 16 -21.72 11.98 -11.47
N GLY A 17 -20.72 12.04 -12.34
CA GLY A 17 -19.58 11.12 -12.39
C GLY A 17 -18.33 11.61 -11.66
N PHE A 18 -18.43 12.05 -10.41
CA PHE A 18 -17.25 12.16 -9.56
C PHE A 18 -16.90 10.77 -9.02
N SER A 19 -16.09 10.02 -9.79
CA SER A 19 -15.44 8.83 -9.25
C SER A 19 -14.57 9.28 -8.08
N LYS A 20 -14.75 8.72 -6.89
CA LYS A 20 -13.71 8.75 -5.87
C LYS A 20 -12.44 8.27 -6.56
N ASN A 21 -11.38 9.08 -6.53
CA ASN A 21 -10.08 8.63 -7.02
C ASN A 21 -9.79 7.30 -6.33
N PRO A 22 -9.46 6.23 -7.08
CA PRO A 22 -9.12 4.97 -6.45
C PRO A 22 -7.99 5.24 -5.45
N GLU A 23 -8.21 4.86 -4.19
CA GLU A 23 -7.16 4.98 -3.18
C GLU A 23 -6.00 4.10 -3.64
N GLY A 24 -4.86 4.73 -3.93
CA GLY A 24 -3.67 4.03 -4.38
C GLY A 24 -3.06 3.18 -3.26
N LYS A 25 -2.41 2.07 -3.63
CA LYS A 25 -1.70 1.19 -2.70
C LYS A 25 -0.22 1.56 -2.58
N THR A 26 0.35 1.35 -1.39
CA THR A 26 1.78 1.56 -1.14
C THR A 26 2.47 0.26 -0.78
N PHE A 27 3.49 -0.10 -1.55
CA PHE A 27 4.33 -1.26 -1.34
C PHE A 27 5.74 -0.87 -0.89
N LEU A 28 6.32 -1.70 -0.03
CA LEU A 28 7.73 -1.64 0.33
C LEU A 28 8.45 -2.86 -0.22
N LEU A 29 9.44 -2.62 -1.06
CA LEU A 29 10.33 -3.63 -1.62
C LEU A 29 11.62 -3.64 -0.81
N ILE A 30 12.01 -4.81 -0.31
CA ILE A 30 13.24 -5.01 0.47
C ILE A 30 14.18 -5.88 -0.36
N PHE A 31 15.45 -5.48 -0.40
CA PHE A 31 16.50 -6.12 -1.18
C PHE A 31 17.70 -6.47 -0.28
N ASP A 32 18.37 -7.58 -0.59
CA ASP A 32 19.66 -7.90 0.03
C ASP A 32 20.79 -7.14 -0.70
N LYS A 33 21.56 -6.37 0.07
CA LYS A 33 22.73 -5.63 -0.44
C LYS A 33 23.78 -6.57 -1.05
N ALA A 34 23.95 -7.78 -0.53
CA ALA A 34 24.90 -8.75 -1.07
C ALA A 34 24.45 -9.24 -2.44
N GLU A 35 23.17 -9.55 -2.60
CA GLU A 35 22.57 -9.97 -3.87
C GLU A 35 22.57 -8.86 -4.92
N LEU A 36 22.26 -7.63 -4.54
CA LEU A 36 22.35 -6.47 -5.44
C LEU A 36 23.78 -6.30 -5.98
N LYS A 37 24.80 -6.43 -5.10
CA LYS A 37 26.21 -6.38 -5.51
C LYS A 37 26.60 -7.53 -6.43
N ALA A 38 26.16 -8.76 -6.12
CA ALA A 38 26.41 -9.93 -6.95
C ALA A 38 25.81 -9.78 -8.36
N ASN A 39 24.63 -9.18 -8.44
CA ASN A 39 23.94 -8.88 -9.70
C ASN A 39 24.42 -7.60 -10.40
N LYS A 40 25.41 -6.89 -9.83
CA LYS A 40 25.94 -5.61 -10.32
C LYS A 40 24.84 -4.56 -10.52
N THR A 41 23.95 -4.45 -9.55
CA THR A 41 22.81 -3.54 -9.57
C THR A 41 22.71 -2.74 -8.27
N SER A 42 21.82 -1.75 -8.26
CA SER A 42 21.46 -0.95 -7.08
C SER A 42 19.96 -0.72 -7.07
N THR A 43 19.40 -0.37 -5.91
CA THR A 43 18.00 0.03 -5.83
C THR A 43 17.71 1.27 -6.67
N ASP A 44 18.66 2.21 -6.79
CA ASP A 44 18.51 3.38 -7.66
C ASP A 44 18.38 2.95 -9.13
N PHE A 45 19.14 1.93 -9.56
CA PHE A 45 19.06 1.40 -10.92
C PHE A 45 17.74 0.65 -11.16
N ILE A 46 17.32 -0.18 -10.20
CA ILE A 46 16.03 -0.89 -10.26
C ILE A 46 14.87 0.12 -10.27
N GLU A 47 14.98 1.19 -9.48
CA GLU A 47 13.99 2.26 -9.39
C GLU A 47 13.72 2.89 -10.76
N LEU A 48 14.75 3.14 -11.58
CA LEU A 48 14.58 3.67 -12.94
C LEU A 48 13.63 2.81 -13.80
N SER A 49 13.61 1.49 -13.58
CA SER A 49 12.69 0.58 -14.28
C SER A 49 11.24 0.69 -13.79
N LEU A 50 11.00 1.30 -12.64
CA LEU A 50 9.69 1.42 -12.01
C LEU A 50 9.12 2.84 -12.08
N MET A 51 9.97 3.86 -12.16
CA MET A 51 9.58 5.28 -12.14
C MET A 51 8.59 5.71 -13.23
N HIS A 52 8.57 4.99 -14.36
CA HIS A 52 7.65 5.29 -15.46
C HIS A 52 6.24 4.72 -15.24
N LEU A 53 6.10 3.74 -14.34
CA LEU A 53 4.84 3.08 -14.02
C LEU A 53 4.25 3.60 -12.71
N PHE A 54 5.11 3.88 -11.73
CA PHE A 54 4.71 4.18 -10.36
C PHE A 54 5.49 5.35 -9.78
N SER A 55 4.95 5.95 -8.72
CA SER A 55 5.72 6.89 -7.90
C SER A 55 6.61 6.09 -6.97
N THR A 56 7.93 6.19 -7.16
CA THR A 56 8.90 5.42 -6.38
C THR A 56 9.80 6.30 -5.55
N LYS A 57 10.40 5.70 -4.53
CA LYS A 57 11.50 6.29 -3.77
C LYS A 57 12.46 5.21 -3.30
N ALA A 58 13.69 5.21 -3.82
CA ALA A 58 14.75 4.35 -3.29
C ALA A 58 15.28 4.88 -1.95
N TYR A 59 15.63 3.93 -1.08
CA TYR A 59 16.24 4.15 0.22
C TYR A 59 17.54 3.37 0.27
N ASN A 60 18.64 4.10 0.18
CA ASN A 60 20.00 3.59 0.32
C ASN A 60 20.69 4.31 1.48
N GLY A 61 21.16 3.55 2.47
CA GLY A 61 21.84 4.09 3.63
C GLY A 61 22.30 2.99 4.60
N ASN A 62 22.33 3.33 5.90
CA ASN A 62 22.68 2.37 6.95
C ASN A 62 21.61 1.29 7.15
N SER A 63 20.37 1.55 6.75
CA SER A 63 19.27 0.58 6.74
C SER A 63 19.35 -0.37 5.55
N ASP A 64 18.51 -1.41 5.54
CA ASP A 64 18.38 -2.32 4.41
C ASP A 64 18.03 -1.58 3.11
N ALA A 65 18.49 -2.13 1.99
CA ALA A 65 18.23 -1.56 0.69
C ALA A 65 16.74 -1.74 0.36
N ALA A 66 16.03 -0.64 0.13
CA ALA A 66 14.59 -0.70 -0.06
C ALA A 66 14.10 0.29 -1.12
N ILE A 67 12.96 -0.01 -1.73
CA ILE A 67 12.24 0.90 -2.62
C ILE A 67 10.80 0.97 -2.15
N MET A 68 10.32 2.18 -1.90
CA MET A 68 8.90 2.42 -1.68
C MET A 68 8.24 2.66 -3.04
N VAL A 69 7.15 1.96 -3.31
CA VAL A 69 6.40 2.04 -4.57
C VAL A 69 4.97 2.42 -4.25
N LYS A 70 4.53 3.58 -4.74
CA LYS A 70 3.16 4.06 -4.63
C LYS A 70 2.46 3.90 -5.96
N ILE A 71 1.45 3.05 -5.96
CA ILE A 71 0.64 2.72 -7.14
C ILE A 71 -0.60 3.62 -7.12
N PRO A 72 -0.84 4.44 -8.15
CA PRO A 72 -1.93 5.42 -8.15
C PRO A 72 -3.33 4.82 -8.27
N TYR A 73 -3.46 3.53 -8.60
CA TYR A 73 -4.74 2.85 -8.82
C TYR A 73 -4.79 1.51 -8.07
N ASP A 74 -5.98 1.16 -7.56
CA ASP A 74 -6.23 -0.10 -6.85
C ASP A 74 -6.43 -1.28 -7.82
N GLY A 75 -5.37 -1.65 -8.54
CA GLY A 75 -5.43 -2.74 -9.53
C GLY A 75 -4.20 -3.62 -9.58
N ILE A 76 -3.21 -3.37 -8.71
CA ILE A 76 -1.97 -4.15 -8.63
C ILE A 76 -1.80 -4.65 -7.21
N ASP A 77 -1.88 -5.97 -7.06
CA ASP A 77 -1.63 -6.65 -5.81
C ASP A 77 -0.16 -7.05 -5.69
N LYS A 78 0.27 -7.41 -4.47
CA LYS A 78 1.64 -7.85 -4.15
C LYS A 78 2.21 -8.86 -5.16
N LYS A 79 1.41 -9.85 -5.55
CA LYS A 79 1.84 -10.89 -6.51
C LYS A 79 2.09 -10.31 -7.90
N GLN A 80 1.17 -9.48 -8.39
CA GLN A 80 1.30 -8.83 -9.70
C GLN A 80 2.49 -7.86 -9.73
N LEU A 81 2.77 -7.17 -8.62
CA LEU A 81 3.97 -6.35 -8.49
C LEU A 81 5.24 -7.21 -8.53
N GLY A 82 5.23 -8.41 -7.92
CA GLY A 82 6.33 -9.36 -7.98
C GLY A 82 6.58 -9.92 -9.38
N ASP A 83 5.53 -10.16 -10.16
CA ASP A 83 5.61 -10.68 -11.53
C ASP A 83 6.09 -9.62 -12.54
N LEU A 84 6.26 -8.37 -12.12
CA LEU A 84 6.73 -7.29 -12.97
C LEU A 84 8.20 -7.48 -13.36
N PHE A 85 8.48 -7.53 -14.66
CA PHE A 85 9.84 -7.63 -15.17
C PHE A 85 10.58 -6.29 -15.05
N ILE A 86 11.68 -6.30 -14.33
CA ILE A 86 12.55 -5.15 -14.14
C ILE A 86 13.92 -5.41 -14.74
N ARG A 87 14.58 -4.34 -15.20
CA ARG A 87 15.97 -4.44 -15.64
C ARG A 87 16.85 -4.49 -14.40
N VAL A 88 17.54 -5.61 -14.21
CA VAL A 88 18.47 -5.81 -13.11
C VAL A 88 19.81 -5.18 -13.45
N ASN A 89 20.30 -5.41 -14.66
CA ASN A 89 21.53 -4.79 -15.19
C ASN A 89 21.44 -4.73 -16.72
N ASP A 90 22.51 -4.32 -17.39
CA ASP A 90 22.55 -4.15 -18.85
C ASP A 90 22.22 -5.43 -19.65
N LYS A 91 22.33 -6.61 -19.04
CA LYS A 91 22.20 -7.91 -19.71
C LYS A 91 21.06 -8.77 -19.17
N ARG A 92 20.49 -8.42 -18.01
CA ARG A 92 19.51 -9.24 -17.29
C ARG A 92 18.24 -8.46 -17.02
N ILE A 93 17.13 -9.06 -17.44
CA ILE A 93 15.76 -8.70 -17.05
C ILE A 93 15.23 -9.88 -16.25
N SER A 94 14.55 -9.61 -15.14
CA SER A 94 14.05 -10.63 -14.22
C SER A 94 12.81 -10.10 -13.52
N PRO A 95 11.85 -10.96 -13.13
CA PRO A 95 10.72 -10.55 -12.33
C PRO A 95 11.18 -9.99 -10.98
N LEU A 96 10.48 -8.98 -10.46
CA LEU A 96 10.84 -8.33 -9.21
C LEU A 96 10.90 -9.32 -8.04
N SER A 97 10.08 -10.37 -8.04
CA SER A 97 10.08 -11.43 -7.03
C SER A 97 11.37 -12.25 -6.95
N GLU A 98 12.19 -12.27 -8.01
CA GLU A 98 13.48 -12.97 -8.02
C GLU A 98 14.62 -12.14 -7.38
N ILE A 99 14.44 -10.82 -7.27
CA ILE A 99 15.49 -9.88 -6.81
C ILE A 99 15.11 -9.26 -5.46
N ALA A 100 13.82 -9.00 -5.24
CA ALA A 100 13.31 -8.50 -3.98
C ALA A 100 13.17 -9.67 -2.98
N VAL A 101 13.85 -9.57 -1.84
CA VAL A 101 13.74 -10.50 -0.72
C VAL A 101 12.31 -10.49 -0.18
N GLN A 102 11.70 -9.30 -0.13
CA GLN A 102 10.34 -9.16 0.38
C GLN A 102 9.61 -8.02 -0.32
N ILE A 103 8.33 -8.28 -0.61
CA ILE A 103 7.36 -7.28 -1.06
C ILE A 103 6.31 -7.18 0.04
N ILE A 104 6.17 -6.01 0.64
CA ILE A 104 5.26 -5.75 1.77
C ILE A 104 4.18 -4.78 1.31
N ASP A 105 2.92 -5.13 1.53
CA ASP A 105 1.80 -4.20 1.41
C ASP A 105 1.69 -3.40 2.72
N LEU A 106 1.96 -2.09 2.65
CA LEU A 106 1.93 -1.23 3.82
C LEU A 106 0.50 -0.88 4.25
N ASP A 107 -0.46 -0.90 3.32
CA ASP A 107 -1.86 -0.59 3.61
C ASP A 107 -2.55 -1.78 4.31
N GLU A 108 -2.25 -3.00 3.87
CA GLU A 108 -2.63 -4.23 4.59
C GLU A 108 -2.03 -4.23 6.00
N SER A 109 -0.73 -3.93 6.12
CA SER A 109 -0.02 -3.88 7.41
C SER A 109 -0.63 -2.85 8.36
N LYS A 110 -0.98 -1.66 7.84
CA LYS A 110 -1.61 -0.60 8.61
C LYS A 110 -3.01 -0.99 9.09
N THR A 111 -3.79 -1.64 8.22
CA THR A 111 -5.14 -2.13 8.55
C THR A 111 -5.09 -3.24 9.59
N ALA A 112 -4.16 -4.18 9.47
CA ALA A 112 -3.95 -5.22 10.46
C ALA A 112 -3.55 -4.62 11.82
N TYR A 113 -2.62 -3.67 11.83
CA TYR A 113 -2.18 -2.99 13.04
C TYR A 113 -3.32 -2.21 13.72
N SER A 114 -4.09 -1.42 12.96
CA SER A 114 -5.22 -0.65 13.52
C SER A 114 -6.29 -1.56 14.10
N THR A 115 -6.57 -2.70 13.46
CA THR A 115 -7.51 -3.72 13.94
C THR A 115 -7.03 -4.37 15.23
N MET A 116 -5.73 -4.67 15.34
CA MET A 116 -5.17 -5.22 16.58
C MET A 116 -5.26 -4.22 17.72
N LEU A 117 -4.94 -2.94 17.45
CA LEU A 117 -5.01 -1.87 18.43
C LEU A 117 -6.43 -1.65 18.94
N SER A 118 -7.42 -1.56 18.05
CA SER A 118 -8.82 -1.41 18.45
C SER A 118 -9.32 -2.60 19.27
N SER A 119 -8.96 -3.83 18.89
CA SER A 119 -9.30 -5.03 19.65
C SER A 119 -8.69 -5.03 21.06
N TYR A 120 -7.52 -4.42 21.24
CA TYR A 120 -6.86 -4.31 22.52
C TYR A 120 -7.54 -3.26 23.40
N GLU A 121 -7.86 -2.10 22.84
CA GLU A 121 -8.60 -1.04 23.53
C GLU A 121 -9.98 -1.51 23.98
N ASP A 122 -10.72 -2.22 23.12
CA ASP A 122 -12.03 -2.79 23.44
C ASP A 122 -11.94 -3.80 24.60
N ARG A 123 -10.89 -4.63 24.63
CA ARG A 123 -10.64 -5.55 25.75
C ARG A 123 -10.38 -4.80 27.05
N MET A 124 -9.58 -3.74 27.00
CA MET A 124 -9.29 -2.90 28.17
C MET A 124 -10.54 -2.17 28.69
N LEU A 125 -11.41 -1.68 27.79
CA LEU A 125 -12.67 -1.04 28.16
C LEU A 125 -13.67 -2.03 28.78
N LYS A 126 -13.76 -3.25 28.25
CA LYS A 126 -14.59 -4.32 28.82
C LYS A 126 -14.10 -4.74 30.22
N LEU A 127 -12.78 -4.86 30.43
CA LEU A 127 -12.19 -5.14 31.74
C LEU A 127 -12.49 -4.03 32.75
N LYS A 128 -12.37 -2.75 32.36
CA LYS A 128 -12.73 -1.62 33.23
C LYS A 128 -14.22 -1.61 33.58
N LYS A 129 -15.12 -1.90 32.63
CA LYS A 129 -16.57 -2.02 32.89
C LYS A 129 -16.90 -3.18 33.82
N SER A 130 -16.28 -4.34 33.62
CA SER A 130 -16.42 -5.52 34.49
C SER A 130 -16.01 -5.24 35.94
N ASN A 131 -14.84 -4.61 36.15
CA ASN A 131 -14.37 -4.26 37.49
C ASN A 131 -15.22 -3.18 38.18
N LYS A 132 -15.89 -2.31 37.41
CA LYS A 132 -16.82 -1.31 37.96
C LYS A 132 -18.15 -1.94 38.37
N ALA A 133 -18.63 -2.95 37.64
CA ALA A 133 -19.83 -3.71 37.99
C ALA A 133 -19.65 -4.54 39.27
N LEU A 134 -18.46 -5.11 39.50
CA LEU A 134 -18.13 -5.88 40.72
C LEU A 134 -18.02 -5.03 41.99
N LYS A 135 -17.81 -3.71 41.87
CA LYS A 135 -17.75 -2.78 43.02
C LYS A 135 -19.10 -2.13 43.36
N ALA A 136 -20.13 -2.35 42.55
CA ALA A 136 -21.40 -1.65 42.65
C ALA A 136 -22.55 -2.50 43.23
N THR A 137 -22.26 -3.69 43.78
CA THR A 137 -23.24 -4.49 44.53
C THR A 137 -23.06 -4.20 46.03
N PRO A 138 -23.92 -3.37 46.66
CA PRO A 138 -23.98 -3.33 48.10
C PRO A 138 -24.67 -4.60 48.57
N THR A 139 -24.04 -5.33 49.48
CA THR A 139 -24.67 -6.39 50.26
C THR A 139 -25.87 -5.83 51.04
N PRO A 140 -27.00 -6.57 51.11
CA PRO A 140 -28.21 -6.16 51.81
C PRO A 140 -28.02 -6.03 53.32
#